data_AF-A0A2K9LG51-F1
#
_entry.id   AF-A0A2K9LG51-F1
#
_cell.length_a   1.000
_cell.length_b   1.000
_cell.length_c   1.000
_cell.angle_alpha   90.00
_cell.angle_beta   90.00
_cell.angle_gamma   90.00
#
_symmetry.space_group_name_H-M   'P 1'
#
loop_
_entity.id
_entity.type
_entity.pdbx_description
1 polymer ?
#
loop_
_entity_poly.entity_id
_entity_poly.type
_entity_poly.pdbx_seq_one_letter_code
_entity_poly.pdbx_strand_id
1 'polypeptide(L)'
;MRCQDIHLQRLKAGGGVVIDPTHNEKAAMEAVLPSLGEYVASIGMDRSLASYTREEVLQLVDVVLTAYFDNLRERTPDDVPF
;
A
#
# COMPACT_ATOMS: atom_id res chain seq x y z
N MET A 1 15.83 -14.43 -13.35
CA MET A 1 16.16 -13.51 -12.23
C MET A 1 15.42 -14.04 -11.02
N ARG A 2 16.10 -14.55 -10.00
CA ARG A 2 15.51 -15.41 -8.96
C ARG A 2 14.28 -14.79 -8.26
N CYS A 3 14.26 -13.47 -8.07
CA CYS A 3 13.12 -12.76 -7.47
C CYS A 3 11.89 -12.69 -8.39
N GLN A 4 12.07 -12.51 -9.70
CA GLN A 4 10.97 -12.52 -10.67
C GLN A 4 10.34 -13.92 -10.76
N ASP A 5 11.17 -14.97 -10.72
CA ASP A 5 10.69 -16.35 -10.78
C ASP A 5 9.84 -16.72 -9.55
N ILE A 6 10.26 -16.29 -8.35
CA ILE A 6 9.49 -16.48 -7.10
C ILE A 6 8.18 -15.69 -7.12
N HIS A 7 8.20 -14.44 -7.63
CA HIS A 7 7.00 -13.62 -7.76
C HIS A 7 5.98 -14.26 -8.72
N LEU A 8 6.43 -14.72 -9.88
CA LEU A 8 5.58 -15.41 -10.86
C LEU A 8 4.97 -16.70 -10.30
N GLN A 9 5.73 -17.47 -9.51
CA GLN A 9 5.21 -18.66 -8.85
C GLN A 9 4.10 -18.33 -7.85
N ARG A 10 4.28 -17.31 -7.02
CA ARG A 10 3.26 -16.88 -6.06
C ARG A 10 2.00 -16.32 -6.74
N LEU A 11 2.18 -15.53 -7.80
CA LEU A 11 1.09 -15.00 -8.61
C LEU A 11 0.25 -16.12 -9.23
N LYS A 12 0.90 -17.15 -9.81
CA LYS A 12 0.20 -18.31 -10.37
C LYS A 12 -0.52 -19.14 -9.31
N ALA A 13 0.08 -19.32 -8.14
CA ALA A 13 -0.51 -20.06 -7.03
C ALA A 13 -1.76 -19.36 -6.45
N GLY A 14 -1.78 -18.03 -6.39
CA GLY A 14 -2.92 -17.24 -5.95
C GLY A 14 -3.94 -16.92 -7.06
N GLY A 15 -3.99 -17.68 -8.15
CA GLY A 15 -4.99 -17.48 -9.22
C GLY A 15 -4.83 -16.17 -10.01
N GLY A 16 -3.62 -15.61 -10.04
CA GLY A 16 -3.34 -14.29 -10.64
C GLY A 16 -3.38 -13.14 -9.63
N VAL A 17 -3.56 -13.43 -8.33
CA VAL A 17 -3.60 -12.42 -7.27
C VAL A 17 -2.57 -12.79 -6.20
N VAL A 18 -1.65 -11.87 -5.87
CA VAL A 18 -0.58 -12.11 -4.87
C VAL A 18 -1.07 -11.85 -3.44
N ILE A 19 -2.14 -11.07 -3.29
CA ILE A 19 -2.78 -10.72 -2.02
C ILE A 19 -4.25 -11.04 -2.21
N ASP A 20 -4.86 -11.83 -1.32
CA ASP A 20 -6.32 -11.99 -1.28
C ASP A 20 -6.88 -11.13 -0.15
N PRO A 21 -7.00 -9.80 -0.34
CA PRO A 21 -7.43 -8.92 0.73
C PRO A 21 -8.92 -9.15 1.02
N THR A 22 -9.24 -9.20 2.31
CA THR A 22 -10.62 -9.19 2.79
C THR A 22 -11.36 -7.94 2.31
N HIS A 23 -12.68 -7.94 2.42
CA HIS A 23 -13.50 -6.78 2.04
C HIS A 23 -13.06 -5.49 2.73
N ASN A 24 -12.72 -5.56 4.02
CA ASN A 24 -12.25 -4.42 4.80
C ASN A 24 -10.87 -3.96 4.37
N GLU A 25 -9.96 -4.89 4.08
CA GLU A 25 -8.62 -4.56 3.57
C GLU A 25 -8.68 -3.90 2.19
N LYS A 26 -9.56 -4.36 1.29
CA LYS A 26 -9.78 -3.68 -0.01
C LYS A 26 -10.28 -2.25 0.18
N ALA A 27 -11.27 -2.06 1.05
CA ALA A 27 -11.81 -0.73 1.34
C ALA A 27 -10.75 0.19 1.98
N ALA A 28 -9.89 -0.34 2.85
CA ALA A 28 -8.76 0.39 3.42
C ALA A 28 -7.72 0.74 2.36
N MET A 29 -7.41 -0.15 1.41
CA MET A 29 -6.51 0.15 0.29
C MET A 29 -7.03 1.29 -0.59
N GLU A 30 -8.34 1.31 -0.88
CA GLU A 30 -8.96 2.39 -1.67
C GLU A 30 -8.96 3.72 -0.92
N ALA A 31 -9.17 3.69 0.40
CA ALA A 31 -9.21 4.87 1.24
C ALA A 31 -7.84 5.56 1.41
N VAL A 32 -6.74 4.89 1.06
CA VAL A 32 -5.38 5.47 1.06
C VAL A 32 -5.14 6.39 -0.14
N LEU A 33 -5.86 6.19 -1.25
CA LEU A 33 -5.60 6.91 -2.51
C LEU A 33 -5.61 8.44 -2.37
N PRO A 34 -6.52 9.07 -1.61
CA PRO A 34 -6.48 10.52 -1.39
C PRO A 34 -5.22 10.99 -0.67
N SER A 35 -4.84 10.37 0.45
CA SER A 35 -3.65 10.74 1.23
C SER A 35 -2.36 10.53 0.43
N LEU A 36 -2.30 9.46 -0.36
CA LEU A 36 -1.22 9.23 -1.30
C LEU A 36 -1.13 10.36 -2.34
N GLY A 37 -2.26 10.74 -2.94
CA GLY A 37 -2.34 11.80 -3.94
C GLY A 37 -1.90 13.16 -3.39
N GLU A 38 -2.34 13.51 -2.18
CA GLU A 38 -1.93 14.73 -1.49
C GLU A 38 -0.42 14.78 -1.23
N TYR A 39 0.17 13.66 -0.76
CA TYR A 39 1.60 13.59 -0.54
C TYR A 39 2.38 13.73 -1.85
N VAL A 40 2.00 13.01 -2.91
CA VAL A 40 2.66 13.10 -4.22
C VAL A 40 2.51 14.50 -4.83
N ALA A 41 1.37 15.17 -4.65
CA ALA A 41 1.18 16.55 -5.06
C ALA A 41 2.13 17.52 -4.33
N SER A 42 2.43 17.27 -3.05
CA SER A 42 3.30 18.12 -2.22
C SER A 42 4.78 18.06 -2.63
N ILE A 43 5.25 16.93 -3.15
CA ILE A 43 6.66 16.71 -3.54
C ILE A 43 6.93 16.97 -5.02
N GLY A 44 5.86 17.12 -5.81
CA GLY A 44 5.89 17.41 -7.25
C GLY A 44 5.51 16.19 -8.10
N MET A 45 4.33 16.26 -8.73
CA MET A 45 3.77 15.17 -9.56
C MET A 45 4.62 14.82 -10.79
N ASP A 46 5.42 15.76 -11.28
CA ASP A 46 6.25 15.58 -12.47
C ASP A 46 7.56 14.82 -12.19
N ARG A 47 7.85 14.55 -10.92
CA ARG A 47 9.05 13.80 -10.51
C ARG A 47 8.78 12.30 -10.58
N SER A 48 9.67 11.59 -11.27
CA SER A 48 9.66 10.13 -11.26
C SER A 48 9.96 9.60 -9.85
N LEU A 49 9.30 8.52 -9.42
CA LEU A 49 9.61 7.80 -8.19
C LEU A 49 11.10 7.43 -8.06
N ALA A 50 11.79 7.20 -9.19
CA ALA A 50 13.23 6.90 -9.19
C ALA A 50 14.11 8.10 -8.77
N SER A 51 13.55 9.30 -8.77
CA SER A 51 14.23 10.54 -8.35
C SER A 51 13.95 10.92 -6.89
N TYR A 52 13.19 10.09 -6.17
CA TYR A 52 12.84 10.38 -4.79
C TYR A 52 14.03 10.06 -3.90
N THR A 53 14.28 10.92 -2.91
CA THR A 53 15.27 10.60 -1.88
C THR A 53 14.76 9.47 -1.00
N ARG A 54 15.67 8.87 -0.23
CA ARG A 54 15.29 7.83 0.73
C ARG A 54 14.26 8.35 1.73
N GLU A 55 14.38 9.59 2.15
CA GLU A 55 13.49 10.26 3.10
C GLU A 55 12.08 10.44 2.51
N GLU A 56 11.98 10.86 1.26
CA GLU A 56 10.71 11.01 0.54
C GLU A 56 10.01 9.66 0.38
N VAL A 57 10.75 8.61 0.03
CA VAL A 57 10.18 7.25 -0.08
C VAL A 57 9.70 6.75 1.28
N LEU A 58 10.45 6.98 2.36
CA LEU A 58 10.04 6.57 3.70
C LEU A 58 8.77 7.30 4.15
N GLN A 59 8.65 8.60 3.88
CA GLN A 59 7.43 9.34 4.18
C GLN A 59 6.24 8.89 3.33
N LEU A 60 6.45 8.60 2.05
CA LEU A 60 5.40 8.03 1.19
C LEU A 60 4.83 6.74 1.80
N VAL A 61 5.71 5.84 2.24
CA VAL A 61 5.33 4.58 2.89
C VAL A 61 4.58 4.84 4.20
N ASP A 62 5.06 5.79 5.01
CA ASP A 62 4.44 6.14 6.30
C ASP A 62 3.02 6.68 6.12
N VAL A 63 2.81 7.60 5.16
CA VAL A 63 1.48 8.13 4.81
C VAL A 63 0.54 7.01 4.37
N VAL A 64 1.01 6.11 3.50
CA VAL A 64 0.22 4.98 2.99
C VAL A 64 -0.18 4.02 4.11
N LEU A 65 0.77 3.62 4.96
CA LEU A 65 0.51 2.67 6.03
C LEU A 65 -0.38 3.27 7.13
N THR A 66 -0.16 4.55 7.47
CA THR A 66 -0.99 5.25 8.47
C THR A 66 -2.44 5.30 8.01
N ALA A 67 -2.70 5.81 6.80
CA ALA A 67 -4.05 5.90 6.26
C ALA A 67 -4.72 4.51 6.12
N TYR A 68 -3.94 3.48 5.76
CA TYR A 68 -4.43 2.11 5.65
C TYR A 68 -4.86 1.56 7.01
N PHE A 69 -3.99 1.62 8.02
CA PHE A 69 -4.28 1.06 9.34
C PHE A 69 -5.35 1.83 10.09
N ASP A 70 -5.43 3.15 9.91
CA ASP A 70 -6.51 3.96 10.47
C ASP A 70 -7.86 3.55 9.90
N ASN A 71 -7.96 3.43 8.56
CA ASN A 71 -9.18 2.94 7.92
C ASN A 71 -9.52 1.49 8.31
N LEU A 72 -8.51 0.62 8.42
CA LEU A 72 -8.73 -0.77 8.77
C LEU A 72 -9.24 -0.90 10.22
N ARG A 73 -8.71 -0.09 11.15
CA ARG A 73 -9.18 -0.02 12.55
C ARG A 73 -10.61 0.48 12.65
N GLU A 74 -10.95 1.54 11.93
CA GLU A 74 -12.33 2.06 11.92
C GLU A 74 -13.34 1.01 11.41
N ARG A 75 -12.91 0.18 10.46
CA ARG A 75 -13.76 -0.86 9.83
C ARG A 75 -13.75 -2.19 10.59
N THR A 76 -12.82 -2.36 11.53
CA THR A 76 -12.65 -3.60 12.31
C THR A 76 -12.52 -3.27 13.80
N PRO A 77 -13.57 -2.72 14.43
CA PRO A 77 -13.51 -2.27 15.82
C PRO A 77 -13.41 -3.42 16.85
N ASP A 78 -13.78 -4.65 16.47
CA ASP A 78 -13.94 -5.78 17.40
C ASP A 78 -12.83 -6.86 17.34
N ASP A 79 -11.86 -6.75 16.41
CA ASP A 79 -10.71 -7.66 16.37
C ASP A 79 -9.44 -6.96 16.85
N VAL A 80 -9.12 -7.09 18.14
CA VAL A 80 -7.74 -6.96 18.61
C VAL A 80 -7.53 -7.92 19.79
N PRO A 81 -6.48 -8.77 19.74
CA PRO A 81 -5.18 -8.25 20.15
C PRO A 81 -4.03 -8.67 19.22
N PHE A 82 -3.15 -7.70 18.96
CA PHE A 82 -1.75 -7.94 18.60
C PHE A 82 -1.00 -8.52 19.81
#